data_AF-A0A7W8INZ1-F1
#
_entry.id   AF-A0A7W8INZ1-F1
#
_cell.length_a   1.000
_cell.length_b   1.000
_cell.length_c   1.000
_cell.angle_alpha   90.00
_cell.angle_beta   90.00
_cell.angle_gamma   90.00
#
_symmetry.space_group_name_H-M   'P 1'
#
loop_
_entity.id
_entity.type
_entity.pdbx_description
1 polymer ?
#
loop_
_entity_poly.entity_id
_entity_poly.type
_entity_poly.pdbx_seq_one_letter_code
_entity_poly.pdbx_strand_id
1 'polypeptide(L)'
;MNTGHALAAYLGYYKQYPTINEAMEDASVRADVTKALHESGRVLIEKYGWSAEEHGAYIEKIIQRFTNSAITDEVTRVARSPIRKLGANDRLVSPASQYYNLFDEIPQGLVKGIAALLLFDYKEDIEAVKLQKTIYERGIEEALLQYAQLSADHPLALAIKEQVDVLKK
;
A
#
# COMPACT_ATOMS: atom_id res chain seq x y z
N MET A 1 -9.04 -7.14 2.48
CA MET A 1 -8.45 -7.93 1.37
C MET A 1 -7.70 -7.07 0.36
N ASN A 2 -8.36 -6.16 -0.38
CA ASN A 2 -7.72 -5.40 -1.48
C ASN A 2 -6.47 -4.59 -1.06
N THR A 3 -6.51 -3.93 0.10
CA THR A 3 -5.38 -3.17 0.66
C THR A 3 -4.17 -4.07 0.89
N GLY A 4 -4.33 -5.15 1.66
CA GLY A 4 -3.23 -6.10 1.92
C GLY A 4 -2.65 -6.72 0.64
N HIS A 5 -3.50 -7.08 -0.34
CA HIS A 5 -3.02 -7.67 -1.59
C HIS A 5 -2.18 -6.69 -2.42
N ALA A 6 -2.59 -5.41 -2.44
CA ALA A 6 -1.81 -4.36 -3.09
C ALA A 6 -0.47 -4.11 -2.37
N LEU A 7 -0.46 -4.05 -1.03
CA LEU A 7 0.79 -3.91 -0.28
C LEU A 7 1.75 -5.07 -0.53
N ALA A 8 1.25 -6.31 -0.46
CA ALA A 8 2.07 -7.49 -0.73
C ALA A 8 2.69 -7.44 -2.13
N ALA A 9 1.94 -6.99 -3.14
CA ALA A 9 2.43 -6.85 -4.50
C ALA A 9 3.52 -5.77 -4.63
N TYR A 10 3.30 -4.57 -4.09
CA TYR A 10 4.28 -3.47 -4.22
C TYR A 10 5.54 -3.70 -3.39
N LEU A 11 5.40 -4.20 -2.15
CA LEU A 11 6.55 -4.56 -1.31
C LEU A 11 7.28 -5.78 -1.88
N GLY A 12 6.55 -6.76 -2.40
CA GLY A 12 7.12 -7.91 -3.11
C GLY A 12 7.92 -7.49 -4.33
N TYR A 13 7.36 -6.64 -5.19
CA TYR A 13 8.04 -6.08 -6.35
C TYR A 13 9.30 -5.29 -5.96
N TYR A 14 9.19 -4.41 -4.95
CA TYR A 14 10.32 -3.65 -4.44
C TYR A 14 11.46 -4.56 -3.96
N LYS A 15 11.12 -5.69 -3.33
CA LYS A 15 12.07 -6.72 -2.90
C LYS A 15 12.43 -7.76 -3.97
N GLN A 16 11.95 -7.59 -5.20
CA GLN A 16 12.21 -8.48 -6.34
C GLN A 16 11.66 -9.91 -6.18
N TYR A 17 10.62 -10.09 -5.38
CA TYR A 17 9.88 -11.36 -5.35
C TYR A 17 8.94 -11.45 -6.57
N PRO A 18 8.91 -12.57 -7.29
CA PRO A 18 8.06 -12.74 -8.47
C PRO A 18 6.58 -12.92 -8.11
N THR A 19 6.28 -13.55 -6.97
CA THR A 19 4.92 -13.96 -6.59
C THR A 19 4.51 -13.45 -5.22
N ILE A 20 3.21 -13.33 -4.99
CA ILE A 20 2.65 -12.86 -3.71
C ILE A 20 2.99 -13.82 -2.56
N ASN A 21 2.95 -15.14 -2.79
CA ASN A 21 3.28 -16.09 -1.74
C ASN A 21 4.75 -16.01 -1.33
N GLU A 22 5.67 -15.89 -2.29
CA GLU A 22 7.10 -15.68 -1.99
C GLU A 22 7.33 -14.36 -1.26
N ALA A 23 6.67 -13.29 -1.69
CA ALA A 23 6.73 -12.01 -0.99
C ALA A 23 6.24 -12.13 0.46
N MET A 24 5.19 -12.89 0.72
CA MET A 24 4.62 -13.07 2.07
C MET A 24 5.39 -14.07 2.94
N GLU A 25 6.26 -14.89 2.36
CA GLU A 25 7.23 -15.69 3.10
C GLU A 25 8.31 -14.82 3.77
N ASP A 26 8.68 -13.68 3.17
CA ASP A 26 9.52 -12.66 3.80
C ASP A 26 8.82 -12.09 5.05
N ALA A 27 9.46 -12.28 6.21
CA ALA A 27 8.91 -11.89 7.50
C ALA A 27 8.66 -10.37 7.62
N SER A 28 9.50 -9.55 6.99
CA SER A 28 9.33 -8.08 7.01
C SER A 28 8.20 -7.63 6.11
N VAL A 29 8.05 -8.20 4.90
CA VAL A 29 6.91 -7.91 4.03
C VAL A 29 5.61 -8.31 4.71
N ARG A 30 5.58 -9.50 5.31
CA ARG A 30 4.43 -9.99 6.07
C ARG A 30 4.08 -9.05 7.22
N ALA A 31 5.07 -8.62 8.00
CA ALA A 31 4.85 -7.68 9.10
C ALA A 31 4.27 -6.35 8.62
N ASP A 32 4.79 -5.79 7.52
CA ASP A 32 4.29 -4.54 6.94
C ASP A 32 2.85 -4.68 6.42
N VAL A 33 2.54 -5.78 5.73
CA VAL A 33 1.19 -6.09 5.23
C VAL A 33 0.21 -6.27 6.39
N THR A 34 0.58 -7.03 7.41
CA THR A 34 -0.23 -7.23 8.62
C THR A 34 -0.49 -5.90 9.31
N LYS A 35 0.53 -5.07 9.47
CA LYS A 35 0.40 -3.73 10.07
C LYS A 35 -0.62 -2.87 9.33
N ALA A 36 -0.52 -2.78 8.01
CA ALA A 36 -1.47 -2.00 7.20
C ALA A 36 -2.90 -2.56 7.23
N LEU A 37 -3.06 -3.89 7.33
CA LEU A 37 -4.37 -4.51 7.51
C LEU A 37 -4.98 -4.15 8.86
N HIS A 38 -4.19 -4.11 9.94
CA HIS A 38 -4.67 -3.63 11.23
C HIS A 38 -4.98 -2.13 11.24
N GLU A 39 -4.15 -1.29 10.61
CA GLU A 39 -4.41 0.16 10.48
C GLU A 39 -5.72 0.40 9.73
N SER A 40 -5.90 -0.19 8.55
CA SER A 40 -7.16 -0.08 7.80
C SER A 40 -8.35 -0.74 8.52
N GLY A 41 -8.11 -1.81 9.29
CA GLY A 41 -9.13 -2.45 10.13
C GLY A 41 -9.59 -1.58 11.30
N ARG A 42 -8.68 -0.86 11.96
CA ARG A 42 -9.00 0.09 13.04
C ARG A 42 -9.97 1.16 12.57
N VAL A 43 -9.81 1.65 11.33
CA VAL A 43 -10.76 2.59 10.70
C VAL A 43 -12.16 1.99 10.59
N LEU A 44 -12.27 0.71 10.19
CA LEU A 44 -13.58 0.05 10.01
C LEU A 44 -14.25 -0.21 11.36
N ILE A 45 -13.48 -0.61 12.36
CA ILE A 45 -13.97 -0.81 13.74
C ILE A 45 -14.53 0.51 14.28
N GLU A 46 -13.78 1.61 14.16
CA GLU A 46 -14.20 2.92 14.66
C GLU A 46 -15.46 3.43 13.95
N LYS A 47 -15.51 3.34 12.61
CA LYS A 47 -16.62 3.90 11.83
C LYS A 47 -17.91 3.10 11.93
N TYR A 48 -17.82 1.78 12.08
CA TYR A 48 -18.96 0.89 11.94
C TYR A 48 -19.25 0.05 13.19
N GLY A 49 -18.48 0.21 14.26
CA GLY A 49 -18.66 -0.52 15.52
C GLY A 49 -18.45 -2.02 15.40
N TRP A 50 -17.57 -2.46 14.49
CA TRP A 50 -17.28 -3.88 14.29
C TRP A 50 -16.55 -4.47 15.50
N SER A 51 -16.71 -5.78 15.73
CA SER A 51 -15.92 -6.49 16.74
C SER A 51 -14.45 -6.53 16.34
N ALA A 52 -13.58 -6.04 17.24
CA ALA A 52 -12.14 -6.08 17.04
C ALA A 52 -11.61 -7.52 16.95
N GLU A 53 -12.19 -8.45 17.70
CA GLU A 53 -11.82 -9.86 17.70
C GLU A 53 -12.19 -10.52 16.36
N GLU A 54 -13.42 -10.34 15.89
CA GLU A 54 -13.88 -10.91 14.61
C GLU A 54 -13.08 -10.34 13.44
N HIS A 55 -12.76 -9.04 13.49
CA HIS A 55 -11.96 -8.40 12.45
C HIS A 55 -10.50 -8.87 12.48
N GLY A 56 -9.92 -9.08 13.67
CA GLY A 56 -8.60 -9.68 13.83
C GLY A 56 -8.54 -11.08 13.22
N ALA A 57 -9.52 -11.94 13.54
CA ALA A 57 -9.62 -13.27 12.94
C ALA A 57 -9.81 -13.22 11.40
N TYR A 58 -10.48 -12.20 10.88
CA TYR A 58 -10.59 -11.97 9.44
C TYR A 58 -9.24 -11.57 8.82
N ILE A 59 -8.44 -10.72 9.46
CA ILE A 59 -7.09 -10.35 9.00
C ILE A 59 -6.20 -11.59 8.91
N GLU A 60 -6.20 -12.46 9.92
CA GLU A 60 -5.44 -13.71 9.91
C GLU A 60 -5.82 -14.62 8.73
N LYS A 61 -7.12 -14.74 8.43
CA LYS A 61 -7.59 -15.49 7.26
C LYS A 61 -7.09 -14.89 5.94
N ILE A 62 -6.96 -13.57 5.84
CA ILE A 62 -6.41 -12.91 4.66
C ILE A 62 -4.91 -13.17 4.53
N ILE A 63 -4.15 -13.09 5.62
CA ILE A 63 -2.71 -13.38 5.63
C ILE A 63 -2.46 -14.82 5.17
N GLN A 64 -3.20 -15.78 5.73
CA GLN A 64 -3.11 -17.20 5.34
C GLN A 64 -3.40 -17.45 3.86
N ARG A 65 -4.31 -16.67 3.26
CA ARG A 65 -4.59 -16.76 1.82
C ARG A 65 -3.41 -16.30 0.98
N PHE A 66 -2.73 -15.24 1.39
CA PHE A 66 -1.58 -14.73 0.64
C PHE A 66 -0.34 -15.63 0.78
N THR A 67 -0.22 -16.39 1.85
CA THR A 67 0.87 -17.38 2.03
C THR A 67 0.57 -18.75 1.43
N ASN A 68 -0.58 -18.94 0.78
CA ASN A 68 -0.97 -20.24 0.24
C ASN A 68 -0.21 -20.55 -1.05
N SER A 69 0.76 -21.47 -0.99
CA SER A 69 1.57 -21.87 -2.14
C SER A 69 0.79 -22.54 -3.27
N ALA A 70 -0.45 -22.99 -3.04
CA ALA A 70 -1.32 -23.51 -4.09
C ALA A 70 -1.96 -22.38 -4.95
N ILE A 71 -1.83 -21.11 -4.55
CA ILE A 71 -2.36 -19.94 -5.25
C ILE A 71 -1.18 -19.03 -5.59
N THR A 72 -0.67 -19.16 -6.82
CA THR A 72 0.45 -18.36 -7.30
C THR A 72 -0.05 -17.16 -8.08
N ASP A 73 0.14 -15.98 -7.51
CA ASP A 73 -0.21 -14.70 -8.12
C ASP A 73 1.06 -13.88 -8.35
N GLU A 74 1.36 -13.55 -9.61
CA GLU A 74 2.49 -12.69 -9.96
C GLU A 74 2.34 -11.28 -9.34
N VAL A 75 3.41 -10.76 -8.74
CA VAL A 75 3.38 -9.42 -8.12
C VAL A 75 3.05 -8.33 -9.14
N THR A 76 3.56 -8.44 -10.37
CA THR A 76 3.33 -7.47 -11.46
C THR A 76 1.86 -7.47 -11.89
N ARG A 77 1.24 -8.65 -11.97
CA ARG A 77 -0.18 -8.80 -12.30
C ARG A 77 -1.07 -8.18 -11.22
N VAL A 78 -0.74 -8.39 -9.95
CA VAL A 78 -1.51 -7.83 -8.83
C VAL A 78 -1.27 -6.32 -8.69
N ALA A 79 -0.03 -5.85 -8.89
CA ALA A 79 0.38 -4.46 -8.79
C ALA A 79 -0.15 -3.57 -9.92
N ARG A 80 -0.56 -4.13 -11.06
CA ARG A 80 -1.00 -3.38 -12.26
C ARG A 80 -1.99 -2.23 -12.03
N SER A 81 -1.95 -1.18 -12.84
CA SER A 81 -2.74 0.05 -12.68
C SER A 81 -2.44 0.79 -11.36
N PRO A 82 -1.18 1.20 -11.12
CA PRO A 82 -0.78 1.88 -9.89
C PRO A 82 -1.43 3.26 -9.72
N ILE A 83 -1.68 4.03 -10.79
CA ILE A 83 -2.33 5.34 -10.67
C ILE A 83 -3.76 5.17 -10.13
N ARG A 84 -4.50 4.18 -10.65
CA ARG A 84 -5.83 3.85 -10.12
C ARG A 84 -5.78 3.47 -8.64
N LYS A 85 -4.81 2.64 -8.22
CA LYS A 85 -4.66 2.21 -6.82
C LYS A 85 -4.15 3.29 -5.87
N LEU A 86 -3.44 4.28 -6.40
CA LEU A 86 -3.00 5.49 -5.68
C LEU A 86 -4.13 6.50 -5.49
N GLY A 87 -5.25 6.35 -6.20
CA GLY A 87 -6.40 7.24 -6.12
C GLY A 87 -6.86 7.51 -4.68
N ALA A 88 -7.21 8.78 -4.41
CA ALA A 88 -7.65 9.26 -3.08
C ALA A 88 -8.76 8.42 -2.42
N ASN A 89 -9.62 7.81 -3.25
CA ASN A 89 -10.78 7.01 -2.82
C ASN A 89 -10.58 5.49 -2.99
N ASP A 90 -9.39 5.03 -3.41
CA ASP A 90 -9.09 3.60 -3.59
C ASP A 90 -8.40 3.02 -2.33
N ARG A 91 -7.95 1.78 -2.43
CA ARG A 91 -7.59 0.85 -1.35
C ARG A 91 -6.37 1.22 -0.51
N LEU A 92 -5.63 2.29 -0.84
CA LEU A 92 -4.41 2.69 -0.12
C LEU A 92 -4.56 4.08 0.50
N VAL A 93 -4.79 5.11 -0.31
CA VAL A 93 -4.87 6.49 0.18
C VAL A 93 -6.13 6.71 1.00
N SER A 94 -7.28 6.17 0.59
CA SER A 94 -8.52 6.33 1.34
C SER A 94 -8.43 5.82 2.79
N PRO A 95 -7.97 4.58 3.07
CA PRO A 95 -7.80 4.14 4.45
C PRO A 95 -6.69 4.92 5.19
N ALA A 96 -5.63 5.37 4.51
CA ALA A 96 -4.58 6.16 5.16
C ALA A 96 -5.10 7.53 5.63
N SER A 97 -5.81 8.25 4.77
CA SER A 97 -6.43 9.54 5.10
C SER A 97 -7.51 9.39 6.17
N GLN A 98 -8.33 8.34 6.11
CA GLN A 98 -9.32 8.07 7.15
C GLN A 98 -8.69 7.73 8.50
N TYR A 99 -7.61 6.94 8.51
CA TYR A 99 -6.87 6.65 9.74
C TYR A 99 -6.33 7.93 10.37
N TYR A 100 -5.65 8.76 9.57
CA TYR A 100 -5.13 10.04 10.04
C TYR A 100 -6.24 10.94 10.60
N ASN A 101 -7.37 11.08 9.90
CA ASN A 101 -8.47 11.93 10.34
C ASN A 101 -9.17 11.44 11.62
N LEU A 102 -9.21 10.12 11.85
CA LEU A 102 -9.88 9.55 13.04
C LEU A 102 -8.97 9.55 14.27
N PHE A 103 -7.66 9.39 14.08
CA PHE A 103 -6.74 9.12 15.18
C PHE A 103 -5.64 10.16 15.35
N ASP A 104 -5.49 11.11 14.42
CA ASP A 104 -4.38 12.08 14.35
C ASP A 104 -3.00 11.41 14.42
N GLU A 105 -2.90 10.23 13.82
CA GLU A 105 -1.72 9.36 13.82
C GLU A 105 -1.34 8.98 12.38
N ILE A 106 -0.05 8.81 12.10
CA ILE A 106 0.43 8.36 10.78
C ILE A 106 0.35 6.82 10.69
N PRO A 107 -0.42 6.25 9.74
CA PRO A 107 -0.50 4.80 9.52
C PRO A 107 0.73 4.31 8.74
N GLN A 108 1.78 3.98 9.49
CA GLN A 108 3.10 3.63 8.95
C GLN A 108 3.07 2.46 7.96
N GLY A 109 2.23 1.44 8.18
CA GLY A 109 2.09 0.31 7.26
C GLY A 109 1.52 0.74 5.91
N LEU A 110 0.42 1.50 5.92
CA LEU A 110 -0.20 2.07 4.71
C LEU A 110 0.75 3.03 3.99
N VAL A 111 1.44 3.91 4.74
CA VAL A 111 2.44 4.84 4.21
C VAL A 111 3.55 4.10 3.47
N LYS A 112 4.10 3.02 4.05
CA LYS A 112 5.13 2.20 3.41
C LYS A 112 4.63 1.49 2.16
N GLY A 113 3.39 1.03 2.18
CA GLY A 113 2.71 0.48 0.99
C GLY A 113 2.58 1.48 -0.15
N ILE A 114 2.18 2.72 0.15
CA ILE A 114 2.06 3.81 -0.83
C ILE A 114 3.44 4.21 -1.36
N ALA A 115 4.46 4.29 -0.49
CA ALA A 115 5.83 4.55 -0.89
C ALA A 115 6.35 3.48 -1.87
N ALA A 116 6.11 2.20 -1.60
CA ALA A 116 6.47 1.11 -2.50
C ALA A 116 5.71 1.18 -3.84
N LEU A 117 4.44 1.60 -3.84
CA LEU A 117 3.68 1.86 -5.06
C LEU A 117 4.35 2.95 -5.92
N LEU A 118 4.79 4.05 -5.30
CA LEU A 118 5.46 5.14 -6.03
C LEU A 118 6.80 4.71 -6.66
N LEU A 119 7.41 3.64 -6.16
CA LEU A 119 8.63 3.05 -6.72
C LEU A 119 8.35 1.95 -7.78
N PHE A 120 7.09 1.62 -8.04
CA PHE A 120 6.73 0.60 -9.03
C PHE A 120 6.99 1.08 -10.45
N ASP A 121 7.98 0.48 -11.12
CA ASP A 121 8.51 0.90 -12.43
C ASP A 121 8.34 -0.14 -13.53
N TYR A 122 7.38 -1.06 -13.38
CA TYR A 122 7.16 -2.15 -14.33
C TYR A 122 6.80 -1.64 -15.73
N LYS A 123 7.68 -1.89 -16.70
CA LYS A 123 7.66 -1.27 -18.04
C LYS A 123 6.49 -1.69 -18.92
N GLU A 124 5.89 -2.84 -18.66
CA GLU A 124 4.74 -3.35 -19.43
C GLU A 124 3.40 -2.77 -18.96
N ASP A 125 3.38 -2.03 -17.83
CA ASP A 125 2.20 -1.34 -17.34
C ASP A 125 2.24 0.16 -17.72
N ILE A 126 1.31 0.56 -18.58
CA ILE A 126 1.18 1.94 -19.08
C ILE A 126 0.97 2.94 -17.93
N GLU A 127 0.23 2.58 -16.87
CA GLU A 127 0.04 3.45 -15.71
C GLU A 127 1.32 3.56 -14.86
N ALA A 128 2.10 2.48 -14.74
CA ALA A 128 3.40 2.53 -14.05
C ALA A 128 4.38 3.43 -14.80
N VAL A 129 4.49 3.27 -16.13
CA VAL A 129 5.32 4.15 -16.98
C VAL A 129 4.90 5.61 -16.85
N LYS A 130 3.59 5.89 -16.86
CA LYS A 130 3.06 7.26 -16.68
C LYS A 130 3.36 7.82 -15.29
N LEU A 131 3.23 7.00 -14.24
CA LEU A 131 3.53 7.39 -12.88
C LEU A 131 5.01 7.75 -12.73
N GLN A 132 5.91 6.87 -13.19
CA GLN A 132 7.35 7.11 -13.14
C GLN A 132 7.75 8.34 -13.95
N LYS A 133 7.15 8.56 -15.12
CA LYS A 133 7.35 9.80 -15.89
C LYS A 133 6.94 11.05 -15.09
N THR A 134 5.78 11.01 -14.44
CA THR A 134 5.31 12.14 -13.61
C THR A 134 6.27 12.43 -12.47
N ILE A 135 6.73 11.37 -11.77
CA ILE A 135 7.68 11.49 -10.65
C ILE A 135 9.03 12.03 -11.14
N TYR A 136 9.52 11.58 -12.29
CA TYR A 136 10.78 12.05 -12.88
C TYR A 136 10.72 13.53 -13.28
N GLU A 137 9.63 13.96 -13.94
CA GLU A 137 9.51 15.32 -14.46
C GLU A 137 9.12 16.35 -13.39
N ARG A 138 8.36 15.95 -12.37
CA ARG A 138 7.69 16.88 -11.45
C ARG A 138 7.88 16.57 -9.96
N GLY A 139 8.47 15.43 -9.62
CA GLY A 139 8.66 15.00 -8.23
C GLY A 139 7.51 14.18 -7.67
N ILE A 140 7.74 13.63 -6.48
CA ILE A 140 6.78 12.75 -5.77
C ILE A 140 5.59 13.56 -5.26
N GLU A 141 5.85 14.77 -4.76
CA GLU A 141 4.83 15.67 -4.22
C GLU A 141 3.77 16.00 -5.26
N GLU A 142 4.19 16.30 -6.50
CA GLU A 142 3.26 16.58 -7.59
C GLU A 142 2.48 15.32 -8.01
N ALA A 143 3.12 14.14 -8.01
CA ALA A 143 2.41 12.88 -8.29
C ALA A 143 1.36 12.57 -7.22
N LEU A 144 1.66 12.82 -5.94
CA LEU A 144 0.73 12.68 -4.83
C LEU A 144 -0.42 13.69 -4.92
N LEU A 145 -0.13 14.95 -5.23
CA LEU A 145 -1.17 15.96 -5.44
C LEU A 145 -2.10 15.55 -6.58
N GLN A 146 -1.51 15.18 -7.73
CA GLN A 146 -2.25 14.87 -8.94
C GLN A 146 -3.12 13.61 -8.83
N TYR A 147 -2.59 12.52 -8.25
CA TYR A 147 -3.24 11.21 -8.27
C TYR A 147 -3.87 10.81 -6.93
N ALA A 148 -3.27 11.23 -5.80
CA ALA A 148 -3.75 10.92 -4.45
C ALA A 148 -4.55 12.08 -3.82
N GLN A 149 -4.59 13.26 -4.44
CA GLN A 149 -5.22 14.48 -3.89
C GLN A 149 -4.65 14.87 -2.51
N LEU A 150 -3.37 14.57 -2.28
CA LEU A 150 -2.65 14.95 -1.08
C LEU A 150 -1.76 16.16 -1.38
N SER A 151 -2.01 17.29 -0.71
CA SER A 151 -1.14 18.46 -0.81
C SER A 151 0.24 18.19 -0.20
N ALA A 152 1.27 18.89 -0.67
CA ALA A 152 2.64 18.66 -0.25
C ALA A 152 2.90 18.95 1.24
N ASP A 153 2.08 19.79 1.86
CA ASP A 153 2.11 20.13 3.28
C ASP A 153 1.28 19.17 4.16
N HIS A 154 0.51 18.25 3.56
CA HIS A 154 -0.27 17.28 4.31
C HIS A 154 0.67 16.29 5.05
N PRO A 155 0.44 16.00 6.35
CA PRO A 155 1.32 15.10 7.13
C PRO A 155 1.55 13.72 6.48
N LEU A 156 0.51 13.13 5.89
CA LEU A 156 0.65 11.90 5.10
C LEU A 156 1.57 12.05 3.88
N ALA A 157 1.51 13.16 3.13
CA ALA A 157 2.36 13.36 1.97
C ALA A 157 3.84 13.45 2.38
N LEU A 158 4.12 14.16 3.48
CA LEU A 158 5.45 14.25 4.06
C LEU A 158 5.98 12.88 4.50
N ALA A 159 5.16 12.11 5.23
CA ALA A 159 5.53 10.77 5.69
C ALA A 159 5.76 9.80 4.52
N ILE A 160 4.94 9.86 3.47
CA ILE A 160 5.12 9.05 2.26
C ILE A 160 6.43 9.38 1.57
N LYS A 161 6.74 10.68 1.39
CA LYS A 161 7.99 11.11 0.77
C LYS A 161 9.21 10.62 1.56
N GLU A 162 9.23 10.83 2.88
CA GLU A 162 10.30 10.35 3.75
C GLU A 162 10.46 8.82 3.64
N GLN A 163 9.34 8.10 3.61
CA GLN A 163 9.36 6.65 3.47
C GLN A 163 9.86 6.19 2.10
N VAL A 164 9.61 6.93 1.02
CA VAL A 164 10.23 6.68 -0.29
C VAL A 164 11.74 6.85 -0.23
N ASP A 165 12.24 7.89 0.42
CA ASP A 165 13.68 8.13 0.57
C ASP A 165 14.35 7.04 1.41
N VAL A 166 13.66 6.48 2.41
CA VAL A 166 14.12 5.31 3.18
C VAL A 166 14.20 4.07 2.29
N LEU A 167 13.22 3.81 1.43
CA LEU A 167 13.22 2.63 0.55
C LEU A 167 14.24 2.73 -0.58
N LYS A 168 14.70 3.93 -0.96
CA LYS A 168 15.75 4.10 -1.99
C LYS A 168 17.17 3.88 -1.47
N LYS A 169 17.39 3.83 -0.15
CA LYS A 169 18.69 3.59 0.48
C LYS A 169 18.99 2.11 0.59
#